data_AF-A0A0Q7F5C7-F1
#
_entry.id   AF-A0A0Q7F5C7-F1
#
_cell.length_a   1.000
_cell.length_b   1.000
_cell.length_c   1.000
_cell.angle_alpha   90.00
_cell.angle_beta   90.00
_cell.angle_gamma   90.00
#
_symmetry.space_group_name_H-M   'P 1'
#
loop_
_entity.id
_entity.type
_entity.pdbx_description
1 polymer ?
#
loop_
_entity_poly.entity_id
_entity_poly.type
_entity_poly.pdbx_seq_one_letter_code
_entity_poly.pdbx_strand_id
1 'polypeptide(L)'
;MAIIDRTDPIFLTTNQNGQRPELMLSAVLHLMSHYTANADSGACLKLASVIERHLKALASLPELAPVLSATCQQLSEQWAGVVERAMPAREKHNFLERLMARSRAGEQAA
;
A
#
# COMPACT_ATOMS: atom_id res chain seq x y z
N MET A 1 -10.49 23.21 8.39
CA MET A 1 -9.11 22.83 8.02
C MET A 1 -8.63 21.83 9.05
N ALA A 2 -9.04 20.56 8.90
CA ALA A 2 -8.75 19.52 9.88
C ALA A 2 -7.37 18.93 9.57
N ILE A 3 -6.42 19.21 10.44
CA ILE A 3 -5.10 18.60 10.43
C ILE A 3 -5.33 17.17 10.91
N ILE A 4 -5.30 16.21 9.98
CA ILE A 4 -5.32 14.79 10.32
C ILE A 4 -3.99 14.53 11.03
N ASP A 5 -4.05 14.48 12.35
CA ASP A 5 -2.94 14.13 13.23
C ASP A 5 -2.45 12.73 12.83
N ARG A 6 -1.25 12.69 12.25
CA ARG A 6 -0.78 11.61 11.39
C ARG A 6 0.00 10.54 12.15
N THR A 7 -0.35 10.28 13.41
CA THR A 7 0.39 9.32 14.23
C THR A 7 -0.54 8.54 15.15
N ASP A 8 -1.37 7.66 14.58
CA ASP A 8 -2.12 6.70 15.38
C ASP A 8 -1.17 5.77 16.15
N PRO A 9 -1.15 5.81 17.50
CA PRO A 9 -0.26 4.99 18.33
C PRO A 9 -0.58 3.48 18.28
N ILE A 10 -1.71 3.12 17.66
CA ILE A 10 -2.15 1.73 17.46
C ILE A 10 -1.18 0.98 16.54
N PHE A 11 -0.61 1.65 15.53
CA PHE A 11 0.33 1.02 14.60
C PHE A 11 1.71 0.79 15.23
N LEU A 12 2.15 1.68 16.13
CA LEU A 12 3.46 1.57 16.80
C LEU A 12 3.47 0.51 17.91
N THR A 13 2.33 0.25 18.56
CA THR A 13 2.20 -0.72 19.65
C THR A 13 2.10 -2.17 19.18
N THR A 14 1.77 -2.42 17.91
CA THR A 14 1.62 -3.77 17.33
C THR A 14 2.95 -4.56 17.28
N ASN A 15 4.10 -3.89 17.29
CA ASN A 15 5.39 -4.57 17.07
C ASN A 15 6.01 -5.19 18.34
N GLN A 16 5.38 -5.07 19.51
CA GLN A 16 6.07 -5.32 20.78
C GLN A 16 5.43 -6.36 21.71
N ASN A 17 4.20 -6.86 21.49
CA ASN A 17 3.58 -7.70 22.51
C ASN A 17 2.60 -8.75 21.95
N GLY A 18 3.15 -9.84 21.41
CA GLY A 18 2.41 -11.05 21.07
C GLY A 18 1.51 -10.89 19.84
N GLN A 19 1.64 -11.80 18.88
CA GLN A 19 0.83 -11.86 17.67
C GLN A 19 -0.67 -11.97 18.05
N ARG A 20 -1.37 -10.82 18.18
CA ARG A 20 -2.83 -10.78 18.30
C ARG A 20 -3.42 -10.54 16.92
N PRO A 21 -3.71 -11.61 16.15
CA PRO A 21 -4.24 -11.46 14.79
C PRO A 21 -5.55 -10.67 14.75
N GLU A 22 -6.33 -10.68 15.84
CA GLU A 22 -7.61 -9.96 15.95
C GLU A 22 -7.41 -8.43 15.97
N LEU A 23 -6.37 -7.95 16.66
CA LEU A 23 -6.06 -6.51 16.69
C LEU A 23 -5.55 -6.03 15.32
N MET A 24 -4.71 -6.84 14.67
CA MET A 24 -4.27 -6.55 13.30
C MET A 24 -5.43 -6.57 12.31
N LEU A 25 -6.35 -7.53 12.42
CA LEU A 25 -7.54 -7.59 11.58
C LEU A 25 -8.42 -6.35 11.77
N SER A 26 -8.65 -5.93 13.01
CA SER A 26 -9.38 -4.69 13.34
C SER A 26 -8.71 -3.45 12.73
N ALA A 27 -7.39 -3.33 12.86
CA ALA A 27 -6.63 -2.22 12.29
C ALA A 27 -6.71 -2.19 10.75
N VAL A 28 -6.63 -3.36 10.09
CA VAL A 28 -6.76 -3.46 8.62
C VAL A 28 -8.17 -3.06 8.17
N LEU A 29 -9.22 -3.54 8.85
CA LEU A 29 -10.60 -3.16 8.55
C LEU A 29 -10.83 -1.65 8.73
N HIS A 30 -10.24 -1.07 9.78
CA HIS A 30 -10.29 0.38 9.99
C HIS A 30 -9.60 1.14 8.84
N LEU A 31 -8.43 0.66 8.41
CA LEU A 31 -7.70 1.24 7.29
C LEU A 31 -8.47 1.15 5.97
N MET A 32 -9.18 0.05 5.73
CA MET A 32 -10.08 -0.12 4.58
C MET A 32 -11.25 0.86 4.60
N SER A 33 -11.85 1.10 5.78
CA SER A 33 -12.92 2.08 5.94
C SER A 33 -12.41 3.50 5.68
N HIS A 34 -11.26 3.85 6.25
CA HIS A 34 -10.61 5.15 6.04
C HIS A 34 -10.22 5.37 4.57
N TYR A 35 -9.74 4.32 3.89
CA TYR A 35 -9.46 4.36 2.45
C TYR A 35 -10.71 4.71 1.66
N THR A 36 -11.82 4.01 1.93
CA THR A 36 -13.09 4.20 1.20
C THR A 36 -13.66 5.60 1.44
N ALA A 37 -13.55 6.12 2.66
CA ALA A 37 -14.00 7.46 3.01
C ALA A 37 -13.17 8.58 2.33
N ASN A 38 -11.92 8.31 1.95
CA ASN A 38 -11.00 9.29 1.37
C ASN A 38 -10.60 8.98 -0.08
N ALA A 39 -11.34 8.11 -0.77
CA ALA A 39 -10.99 7.61 -2.10
C ALA A 39 -10.83 8.75 -3.14
N ASP A 40 -11.54 9.87 -2.98
CA ASP A 40 -11.51 11.01 -3.90
C ASP A 40 -10.26 11.92 -3.77
N SER A 41 -9.44 11.74 -2.73
CA SER A 41 -8.33 12.66 -2.41
C SER A 41 -6.97 12.30 -3.04
N GLY A 42 -6.89 11.33 -3.96
CA GLY A 42 -5.69 11.02 -4.74
C GLY A 42 -4.47 10.46 -3.97
N ALA A 43 -4.54 10.39 -2.63
CA ALA A 43 -3.46 9.92 -1.75
C ALA A 43 -3.45 8.39 -1.54
N CYS A 44 -4.38 7.66 -2.17
CA CYS A 44 -4.79 6.35 -1.67
C CYS A 44 -3.93 5.16 -2.13
N LEU A 45 -3.06 5.31 -3.14
CA LEU A 45 -2.25 4.19 -3.65
C LEU A 45 -1.40 3.50 -2.58
N LYS A 46 -0.73 4.29 -1.74
CA LYS A 46 0.11 3.75 -0.67
C LYS A 46 -0.72 3.02 0.38
N LEU A 47 -1.92 3.52 0.68
CA LEU A 47 -2.83 2.89 1.63
C LEU A 47 -3.37 1.57 1.07
N ALA A 48 -3.75 1.53 -0.21
CA ALA A 48 -4.16 0.29 -0.87
C ALA A 48 -3.05 -0.78 -0.83
N SER A 49 -1.80 -0.42 -1.10
CA SER A 49 -0.66 -1.35 -1.02
C SER A 49 -0.38 -1.83 0.41
N VAL A 50 -0.58 -0.97 1.41
CA VAL A 50 -0.42 -1.34 2.83
C VAL A 50 -1.51 -2.33 3.25
N ILE A 51 -2.76 -2.08 2.87
CA ILE A 51 -3.90 -2.98 3.13
C ILE A 51 -3.64 -4.36 2.51
N GLU A 52 -3.26 -4.42 1.23
CA GLU A 52 -2.94 -5.68 0.52
C GLU A 52 -1.85 -6.47 1.23
N ARG A 53 -0.72 -5.83 1.56
CA ARG A 53 0.41 -6.50 2.22
C ARG A 53 0.06 -7.03 3.61
N HIS A 54 -0.76 -6.31 4.38
CA HIS A 54 -1.20 -6.77 5.70
C HIS A 54 -2.18 -7.93 5.62
N LEU A 55 -3.14 -7.88 4.70
CA LEU A 55 -4.06 -9.00 4.45
C LEU A 55 -3.32 -10.27 4.03
N LYS A 56 -2.32 -10.14 3.16
CA LYS A 56 -1.47 -11.25 2.71
C LYS A 56 -0.67 -11.87 3.86
N ALA A 57 -0.11 -11.03 4.74
CA ALA A 57 0.61 -11.51 5.92
C ALA A 57 -0.34 -12.23 6.91
N LEU A 58 -1.55 -11.71 7.12
CA LEU A 58 -2.56 -12.33 7.98
C LEU A 58 -3.03 -13.68 7.43
N ALA A 59 -3.23 -13.79 6.11
CA ALA A 59 -3.62 -15.04 5.46
C ALA A 59 -2.56 -16.15 5.65
N SER A 60 -1.28 -15.78 5.73
CA SER A 60 -0.18 -16.74 5.95
C SER A 60 0.02 -17.18 7.40
N LEU A 61 -0.75 -16.64 8.36
CA LEU A 61 -0.64 -17.04 9.77
C LEU A 61 -1.33 -18.40 10.02
N PRO A 62 -0.60 -19.42 10.54
CA PRO A 62 -1.15 -20.76 10.76
C PRO A 62 -2.09 -20.85 11.96
N GLU A 63 -2.07 -19.87 12.87
CA GLU A 63 -2.96 -19.79 14.05
C GLU A 63 -4.32 -19.14 13.76
N LEU A 64 -4.51 -18.58 12.56
CA LEU A 64 -5.76 -17.90 12.21
C LEU A 64 -6.82 -18.93 11.79
N ALA A 65 -8.06 -18.76 12.24
CA ALA A 65 -9.17 -19.62 11.84
C ALA A 65 -9.23 -19.74 10.30
N PRO A 66 -9.44 -20.95 9.75
CA PRO A 66 -9.30 -21.19 8.30
C PRO A 66 -10.23 -20.32 7.45
N VAL A 67 -11.41 -19.98 7.98
CA VAL A 67 -12.35 -19.05 7.34
C VAL A 67 -11.79 -17.62 7.28
N LEU A 68 -11.13 -17.16 8.34
CA LEU A 68 -10.52 -15.83 8.38
C LEU A 68 -9.27 -15.75 7.50
N SER A 69 -8.46 -16.81 7.46
CA SER A 69 -7.33 -16.91 6.53
C SER A 69 -7.79 -16.84 5.08
N ALA A 70 -8.80 -17.64 4.70
CA ALA A 70 -9.40 -17.60 3.36
C ALA A 70 -9.97 -16.22 3.01
N THR A 71 -10.66 -15.58 3.97
CA THR A 71 -11.20 -14.22 3.78
C THR A 71 -10.08 -13.19 3.60
N CYS A 72 -9.01 -13.26 4.39
CA CYS A 72 -7.86 -12.37 4.25
C CYS A 72 -7.16 -12.57 2.90
N GLN A 73 -7.05 -13.81 2.43
CA GLN A 73 -6.50 -14.12 1.11
C GLN A 73 -7.37 -13.52 0.00
N GLN A 74 -8.67 -13.77 0.00
CA GLN A 74 -9.60 -13.22 -0.99
C GLN A 74 -9.56 -11.69 -1.01
N LEU A 75 -9.56 -11.05 0.17
CA LEU A 75 -9.44 -9.59 0.25
C LEU A 75 -8.09 -9.13 -0.32
N SER A 76 -6.98 -9.82 -0.03
CA SER A 76 -5.66 -9.45 -0.57
C SER A 76 -5.65 -9.42 -2.10
N GLU A 77 -6.32 -10.37 -2.76
CA GLU A 77 -6.44 -10.43 -4.22
C GLU A 77 -7.29 -9.27 -4.77
N GLN A 78 -8.40 -8.94 -4.09
CA GLN A 78 -9.24 -7.79 -4.46
C GLN A 78 -8.47 -6.46 -4.36
N TRP A 79 -7.71 -6.28 -3.29
CA TRP A 79 -6.89 -5.08 -3.09
C TRP A 79 -5.70 -5.03 -4.05
N ALA A 80 -5.10 -6.16 -4.41
CA ALA A 80 -4.08 -6.22 -5.46
C ALA A 80 -4.63 -5.65 -6.80
N GLY A 81 -5.85 -6.02 -7.18
CA GLY A 81 -6.51 -5.45 -8.36
C GLY A 81 -6.85 -3.96 -8.25
N VAL A 82 -7.03 -3.42 -7.04
CA VAL A 82 -7.18 -1.96 -6.81
C VAL A 82 -5.83 -1.26 -6.94
N VAL A 83 -4.76 -1.83 -6.36
CA VAL A 83 -3.40 -1.30 -6.46
C VAL A 83 -2.93 -1.29 -7.92
N GLU A 84 -3.14 -2.37 -8.66
CA GLU A 84 -2.75 -2.49 -10.07
C GLU A 84 -3.47 -1.48 -10.96
N ARG A 85 -4.80 -1.34 -10.82
CA ARG A 85 -5.59 -0.36 -11.59
C ARG A 85 -5.21 1.08 -11.29
N ALA A 86 -4.83 1.33 -10.05
CA ALA A 86 -4.54 2.67 -9.58
C ALA A 86 -3.04 3.01 -9.76
N MET A 87 -2.17 2.02 -9.99
CA MET A 87 -0.76 2.24 -10.31
C MET A 87 -0.66 2.94 -11.68
N PRO A 88 -0.31 4.24 -11.75
CA PRO A 88 -0.05 4.86 -13.03
C PRO A 88 1.15 4.16 -13.65
N ALA A 89 1.07 3.85 -14.95
CA ALA A 89 2.18 3.31 -15.71
C ALA A 89 3.40 4.21 -15.45
N ARG A 90 4.33 3.70 -14.65
CA ARG A 90 5.45 4.48 -14.12
C ARG A 90 6.18 5.08 -15.31
N GLU A 91 6.08 6.40 -15.48
CA GLU A 91 6.81 7.20 -16.48
C GLU A 91 8.32 7.12 -16.20
N LYS A 92 8.93 5.95 -16.38
CA LYS A 92 10.38 5.76 -16.31
C LYS A 92 11.08 6.27 -17.57
N HIS A 93 10.33 6.67 -18.60
CA HIS A 93 10.89 7.03 -19.89
C HIS A 93 11.48 8.45 -19.95
N ASN A 94 10.95 9.43 -19.20
CA ASN A 94 11.40 10.82 -19.37
C ASN A 94 12.74 11.16 -18.70
N PHE A 95 13.22 10.35 -17.75
CA PHE A 95 14.47 10.64 -17.05
C PHE A 95 15.71 10.14 -17.79
N LEU A 96 15.62 8.94 -18.41
CA LEU A 96 16.71 8.38 -19.19
C LEU A 96 16.86 9.08 -20.55
N GLU A 97 15.74 9.54 -21.14
CA GLU A 97 15.74 10.27 -22.41
C GLU A 97 16.42 11.65 -22.29
N ARG A 98 16.22 12.36 -21.16
CA ARG A 98 16.94 13.63 -20.88
C ARG A 98 18.44 13.44 -20.67
N LEU A 99 18.87 12.28 -20.17
CA LEU A 99 20.30 11.99 -20.00
C LEU A 99 20.97 11.71 -21.35
N MET A 100 20.33 10.92 -22.22
CA MET A 100 20.85 10.60 -23.56
C MET A 100 20.84 11.81 -24.51
N ALA A 101 19.85 12.71 -24.38
CA ALA A 101 19.81 13.97 -25.14
C ALA A 101 21.00 14.89 -24.82
N ARG A 102 21.54 14.82 -23.59
CA ARG A 102 22.69 15.64 -23.18
C ARG A 102 24.02 15.06 -23.67
N SER A 103 24.11 13.74 -23.86
CA SER A 103 25.30 13.08 -24.41
C SER A 103 25.54 13.44 -25.88
N ARG A 104 24.47 13.60 -26.67
CA ARG A 104 24.58 13.96 -28.10
C ARG A 104 24.88 15.44 -28.37
N ALA A 105 24.69 16.32 -27.39
CA ALA A 105 25.02 17.74 -27.53
C ALA A 105 26.50 18.06 -27.26
N GLY A 106 27.29 17.11 -26.74
CA GLY A 106 28.71 17.27 -26.44
C GLY A 106 29.68 16.93 -27.59
N GLU A 107 29.19 16.35 -28.69
CA GLU A 107 30.04 15.82 -29.77
C GLU A 107 30.07 16.71 -31.04
N GLN A 108 29.43 17.89 -31.03
CA GLN A 108 29.45 18.85 -32.15
C GLN A 108 30.32 20.10 -31.90
N ALA A 109 31.21 20.07 -30.90
CA ALA A 109 32.17 21.13 -30.65
C ALA A 109 33.59 20.55 -30.49
N ALA A 110 34.13 19.99 -31.58
CA ALA A 110 35.55 19.70 -31.75
C ALA A 110 35.93 19.90 -33.22
#